data_AF-A0AAP8HVQ8-F1
#
_entry.id   AF-A0AAP8HVQ8-F1
#
_cell.length_a   1.000
_cell.length_b   1.000
_cell.length_c   1.000
_cell.angle_alpha   90.00
_cell.angle_beta   90.00
_cell.angle_gamma   90.00
#
_symmetry.space_group_name_H-M   'P 1'
#
loop_
_entity.id
_entity.type
_entity.pdbx_description
1 polymer ?
#
loop_
_entity_poly.entity_id
_entity_poly.type
_entity_poly.pdbx_seq_one_letter_code
_entity_poly.pdbx_strand_id
1 'polypeptide(L)' 'MPQSSSLNRRIVLASRPRGEPADSDFRLETDAVPEPGPGQLLLRTVYLSLDPYMRGRMSDAPSYAEPV' A
#
# COMPACT_ATOMS: atom_id res chain seq x y z
N MET A 1 4.37 -6.07 -16.26
CA MET A 1 2.90 -6.30 -16.23
C MET A 1 2.21 -5.12 -16.88
N PRO A 2 1.23 -5.34 -17.78
CA PRO A 2 0.52 -4.26 -18.47
C PRO A 2 -0.29 -3.41 -17.49
N GLN A 3 -0.39 -2.10 -17.79
CA GLN A 3 -1.24 -1.16 -17.05
C GLN A 3 -2.68 -1.23 -17.58
N SER A 4 -3.65 -0.94 -16.72
CA SER A 4 -5.08 -0.83 -17.06
C SER A 4 -5.61 0.53 -16.62
N SER A 5 -6.56 1.09 -17.38
CA SER A 5 -7.31 2.29 -17.01
C SER A 5 -8.58 2.00 -16.21
N SER A 6 -8.96 0.73 -16.05
CA SER A 6 -10.19 0.32 -15.34
C SER A 6 -9.94 -0.42 -14.03
N LEU A 7 -8.73 -0.95 -13.82
CA LEU A 7 -8.39 -1.75 -12.64
C LEU A 7 -7.18 -1.16 -11.91
N ASN A 8 -7.37 -0.89 -10.62
CA ASN A 8 -6.34 -0.48 -9.68
C ASN A 8 -5.77 -1.70 -8.95
N ARG A 9 -4.46 -1.94 -9.12
CA ARG A 9 -3.77 -2.99 -8.37
C ARG A 9 -3.19 -2.40 -7.11
N ARG A 10 -3.40 -3.06 -5.98
CA ARG A 10 -2.86 -2.63 -4.69
C ARG A 10 -2.15 -3.76 -3.98
N ILE A 11 -1.01 -3.44 -3.36
CA ILE A 11 -0.38 -4.28 -2.35
C ILE A 11 -0.95 -3.83 -1.01
N VAL A 12 -1.66 -4.72 -0.34
CA VAL A 12 -2.22 -4.47 1.00
C VAL A 12 -1.44 -5.23 2.05
N LEU A 13 -1.42 -4.70 3.27
CA LEU A 13 -0.92 -5.40 4.44
C LEU A 13 -1.96 -6.47 4.84
N ALA A 14 -1.64 -7.73 4.62
CA ALA A 14 -2.48 -8.88 4.97
C ALA A 14 -2.31 -9.29 6.45
N SER A 15 -1.10 -9.17 6.97
CA SER A 15 -0.77 -9.38 8.39
C SER A 15 0.40 -8.49 8.82
N ARG A 16 0.51 -8.23 10.12
CA ARG A 16 1.67 -7.50 10.67
C ARG A 16 2.87 -8.45 10.77
N PRO A 17 4.04 -8.10 10.19
CA PRO A 17 5.22 -8.94 10.26
C PRO A 17 5.72 -9.18 11.69
N ARG A 18 6.08 -10.42 11.98
CA ARG A 18 6.84 -10.79 13.18
C ARG A 18 8.31 -10.97 12.81
N GLY A 19 9.14 -10.00 13.16
CA GLY A 19 10.53 -9.94 12.69
C GLY A 19 10.62 -9.34 11.29
N GLU A 20 11.33 -10.04 10.40
CA GLU A 20 11.47 -9.68 8.98
C GLU A 20 10.13 -9.88 8.22
N PRO A 21 9.74 -8.98 7.30
CA PRO A 21 8.56 -9.17 6.47
C PRO A 21 8.65 -10.44 5.63
N ALA A 22 7.57 -11.22 5.60
CA ALA A 22 7.41 -12.35 4.71
C ALA A 22 6.41 -12.03 3.59
N ASP A 23 6.46 -12.79 2.50
CA ASP A 23 5.52 -12.64 1.38
C ASP A 23 4.05 -12.75 1.82
N SER A 24 3.78 -13.59 2.83
CA SER A 24 2.43 -13.77 3.40
C SER A 24 1.90 -12.55 4.14
N ASP A 25 2.76 -11.61 4.54
CA ASP A 25 2.33 -10.36 5.17
C ASP A 25 1.70 -9.38 4.18
N PHE A 26 1.84 -9.65 2.87
CA PHE A 26 1.30 -8.82 1.81
C PHE A 26 0.34 -9.60 0.93
N ARG A 27 -0.62 -8.88 0.33
CA ARG A 27 -1.51 -9.45 -0.67
C ARG A 27 -1.64 -8.51 -1.85
N LEU A 28 -1.47 -9.06 -3.05
CA LEU A 28 -1.80 -8.37 -4.29
C LEU A 28 -3.30 -8.49 -4.54
N GLU A 29 -3.99 -7.36 -4.55
CA GLU A 29 -5.40 -7.26 -4.89
C GLU A 29 -5.61 -6.41 -6.12
N THR A 30 -6.79 -6.55 -6.72
CA THR A 30 -7.27 -5.68 -7.79
C THR A 30 -8.63 -5.12 -7.39
N ASP A 31 -8.83 -3.83 -7.64
CA ASP A 31 -10.07 -3.10 -7.39
C ASP A 31 -10.41 -2.22 -8.61
N ALA A 32 -11.61 -1.65 -8.68
CA ALA A 32 -11.94 -0.66 -9.70
C ALA A 32 -11.05 0.60 -9.54
N VAL A 33 -10.72 1.27 -10.64
CA VAL A 33 -10.11 2.61 -10.56
C VAL A 33 -11.11 3.57 -9.91
N PRO A 34 -10.75 4.27 -8.82
CA PRO A 34 -11.69 5.11 -8.10
C PRO A 34 -11.98 6.41 -8.86
N GLU A 35 -13.19 6.96 -8.67
CA GLU A 35 -13.55 8.30 -9.12
C GLU A 35 -13.20 9.33 -8.02
N PRO A 36 -12.45 10.40 -8.33
CA PRO A 36 -12.11 11.41 -7.34
C PRO A 36 -13.34 12.27 -6.97
N GLY A 37 -13.55 12.48 -5.67
CA GLY A 37 -14.56 13.41 -5.15
C GLY A 37 -14.12 14.89 -5.23
N PRO A 38 -14.94 15.81 -4.71
CA PRO A 38 -14.61 17.24 -4.68
C PRO A 38 -13.28 17.51 -3.96
N GLY A 39 -12.37 18.23 -4.62
CA GLY A 39 -11.05 18.57 -4.08
C GLY A 39 -10.01 17.44 -4.11
N GLN A 40 -10.33 16.28 -4.70
CA GLN A 40 -9.40 15.15 -4.83
C GLN A 40 -8.79 15.08 -6.24
N LEU A 41 -7.70 14.34 -6.36
CA LEU A 41 -7.02 14.04 -7.62
C LEU A 41 -6.91 12.53 -7.79
N LEU A 42 -7.08 12.05 -9.02
CA LEU A 42 -6.76 10.68 -9.41
C LEU A 42 -5.33 10.63 -9.95
N LEU A 43 -4.48 9.82 -9.32
CA LEU A 43 -3.07 9.68 -9.69
C LEU A 43 -2.78 8.29 -10.25
N ARG A 44 -1.83 8.23 -11.19
CA ARG A 44 -1.24 6.98 -11.66
C ARG A 44 0.21 6.88 -11.21
N THR A 45 0.49 6.05 -10.22
CA THR A 45 1.84 5.80 -9.70
C THR A 45 2.72 5.15 -10.79
N VAL A 46 3.90 5.74 -11.03
CA VAL A 46 4.91 5.19 -11.97
C VAL A 46 6.07 4.55 -11.21
N TYR A 47 6.48 5.17 -10.11
CA TYR A 47 7.55 4.70 -9.23
C TYR A 47 7.07 4.73 -7.78
N LEU A 48 7.56 3.81 -6.97
CA LEU A 48 7.32 3.72 -5.53
C LEU A 48 8.68 3.68 -4.83
N SER A 49 8.93 4.61 -3.91
CA SER A 49 10.08 4.52 -3.02
C SER A 49 9.89 3.35 -2.06
N LEU A 50 10.94 2.60 -1.78
CA LEU A 50 10.95 1.55 -0.76
C LEU A 50 12.05 1.89 0.24
N ASP A 51 11.63 2.26 1.44
CA ASP A 51 12.51 2.87 2.44
C ASP A 51 12.46 2.08 3.76
N PRO A 52 13.57 1.98 4.52
CA PRO A 52 13.61 1.24 5.78
C PRO A 52 12.54 1.64 6.80
N TYR A 53 12.10 2.91 6.81
CA TYR A 53 11.09 3.40 7.75
C TYR A 53 9.72 2.71 7.56
N MET A 54 9.44 2.14 6.38
CA MET A 54 8.17 1.46 6.10
C MET A 54 7.94 0.28 7.05
N ARG A 55 9.02 -0.39 7.49
CA ARG A 55 8.93 -1.47 8.48
C ARG A 55 8.31 -0.99 9.80
N GLY A 56 8.62 0.23 10.23
CA GLY A 56 8.04 0.83 11.43
C GLY A 56 6.54 1.09 11.28
N ARG A 57 6.12 1.54 10.09
CA ARG A 57 4.70 1.82 9.78
C ARG A 57 3.84 0.56 9.79
N MET A 58 4.40 -0.61 9.47
CA MET A 58 3.69 -1.90 9.50
C MET A 58 3.46 -2.45 10.92
N SER A 59 4.15 -1.90 11.92
CA SER A 59 4.03 -2.28 13.34
C SER A 59 2.89 -1.52 14.01
N ASP A 60 2.21 -2.14 14.98
CA ASP A 60 1.26 -1.49 15.89
C ASP A 60 1.91 -0.96 17.18
N ALA A 61 3.23 -1.11 17.31
CA ALA A 61 3.98 -0.54 18.44
C ALA A 61 3.84 1.00 18.49
N PRO A 62 3.86 1.61 19.69
CA PRO A 62 3.77 3.06 19.83
C PRO A 62 4.78 3.79 18.95
N SER A 63 4.27 4.71 18.13
CA SER A 63 5.04 5.50 17.18
C SER A 63 4.45 6.91 17.10
N TYR A 64 5.25 7.86 16.62
CA TYR A 64 4.79 9.24 16.39
C TYR A 64 3.82 9.35 15.20
N ALA A 65 3.77 8.33 14.34
CA ALA A 65 2.89 8.27 13.18
C ALA A 65 1.93 7.09 13.32
N GLU A 66 0.70 7.27 12.84
CA GLU A 66 -0.29 6.19 12.82
C GLU A 66 0.21 4.99 12.00
N PRO A 67 0.01 3.77 12.50
CA PRO A 67 0.35 2.55 11.79
C PRO A 67 -0.54 2.38 10.57
N VAL A 68 -0.02 1.68 9.55
CA VAL A 68 -0.82 1.26 8.40
C VAL A 68 -1.71 0.05 8.74
#